data_AF-A0AAU9IHS3-F1
#
_entry.id   AF-A0AAU9IHS3-F1
#
_cell.length_a   1.000
_cell.length_b   1.000
_cell.length_c   1.000
_cell.angle_alpha   90.00
_cell.angle_beta   90.00
_cell.angle_gamma   90.00
#
_symmetry.space_group_name_H-M   'P 1'
#
loop_
_entity.id
_entity.type
_entity.pdbx_description
1 polymer ?
#
loop_
_entity_poly.entity_id
_entity_poly.type
_entity_poly.pdbx_seq_one_letter_code
_entity_poly.pdbx_strand_id
1 'polypeptide(L)'
;MLPLLEAALSRRDVAADHVALLTDRVLRAQGKPQRYGTQFETEADGYMSLQPTEDEAGLDARRRAVGLPSIADYKRMLQETYHTPVR
;
A
#
# COMPACT_ATOMS: atom_id res chain seq x y z
N MET A 1 -9.79 6.77 -14.80
CA MET A 1 -9.69 5.38 -14.30
C MET A 1 -9.86 5.31 -12.78
N LEU A 2 -9.19 6.14 -11.96
CA LEU A 2 -9.41 6.22 -10.51
C LEU A 2 -10.87 6.48 -10.06
N PRO A 3 -11.65 7.39 -10.67
CA PRO A 3 -12.99 7.74 -10.17
C PRO A 3 -13.99 6.56 -10.20
N LEU A 4 -13.79 5.62 -11.14
CA LEU A 4 -14.63 4.43 -11.28
C LEU A 4 -14.38 3.40 -10.18
N LEU A 5 -13.15 3.29 -9.69
CA LEU A 5 -12.79 2.38 -8.60
C LEU A 5 -13.23 2.92 -7.23
N GLU A 6 -13.14 4.23 -7.02
CA GLU A 6 -13.68 4.89 -5.82
C GLU A 6 -15.20 4.73 -5.73
N ALA A 7 -15.90 4.83 -6.87
CA ALA A 7 -17.32 4.55 -6.96
C ALA A 7 -17.65 3.07 -6.68
N ALA A 8 -16.85 2.11 -7.17
CA ALA A 8 -17.05 0.68 -6.92
C ALA A 8 -16.81 0.27 -5.45
N LEU A 9 -15.84 0.90 -4.79
CA LEU A 9 -15.62 0.78 -3.34
C LEU A 9 -16.85 1.17 -2.53
N SER A 10 -17.52 2.27 -2.90
CA SER A 10 -18.71 2.76 -2.19
C SER A 10 -19.86 1.76 -2.19
N ARG A 11 -19.87 0.84 -3.17
CA ARG A 11 -20.87 -0.23 -3.32
C ARG A 11 -20.50 -1.52 -2.59
N ARG A 12 -19.32 -1.59 -1.95
CA ARG A 12 -18.71 -2.82 -1.40
C ARG A 12 -18.45 -3.92 -2.43
N ASP A 13 -18.48 -3.58 -3.72
CA ASP A 13 -18.24 -4.53 -4.81
C ASP A 13 -16.73 -4.87 -4.98
N VAL A 14 -15.85 -4.14 -4.29
CA VAL A 14 -14.38 -4.29 -4.35
C VAL A 14 -13.79 -4.19 -2.95
N ALA A 15 -12.88 -5.11 -2.62
CA ALA A 15 -12.17 -5.10 -1.35
C ALA A 15 -11.21 -3.89 -1.26
N ALA A 16 -11.09 -3.29 -0.07
CA ALA A 16 -10.38 -2.03 0.12
C ALA A 16 -8.88 -2.11 -0.15
N ASP A 17 -8.30 -3.29 0.05
CA ASP A 17 -6.94 -3.65 -0.33
C ASP A 17 -6.71 -3.57 -1.84
N HIS A 18 -7.64 -4.03 -2.68
CA HIS A 18 -7.50 -3.96 -4.13
C HIS A 18 -7.45 -2.51 -4.63
N VAL A 19 -8.27 -1.62 -4.06
CA VAL A 19 -8.23 -0.21 -4.46
C VAL A 19 -7.00 0.50 -3.92
N ALA A 20 -6.60 0.23 -2.68
CA ALA A 20 -5.36 0.78 -2.13
C ALA A 20 -4.14 0.37 -2.97
N LEU A 21 -4.06 -0.92 -3.34
CA LEU A 21 -3.02 -1.48 -4.20
C LEU A 21 -2.97 -0.79 -5.56
N LEU A 22 -4.12 -0.69 -6.24
CA LEU A 22 -4.18 -0.08 -7.56
C LEU A 22 -3.90 1.44 -7.51
N THR A 23 -4.38 2.13 -6.47
CA THR A 23 -4.11 3.55 -6.26
C THR A 23 -2.61 3.80 -6.16
N ASP A 24 -1.91 3.06 -5.29
CA ASP A 24 -0.49 3.25 -5.10
C ASP A 24 0.32 2.88 -6.36
N ARG A 25 -0.06 1.82 -7.09
CA ARG A 25 0.56 1.48 -8.38
C ARG A 25 0.47 2.62 -9.38
N VAL A 26 -0.71 3.25 -9.50
CA VAL A 26 -0.90 4.38 -10.42
C VAL A 26 -0.09 5.59 -9.97
N LEU A 27 -0.05 5.91 -8.67
CA LEU A 27 0.76 7.01 -8.15
C LEU A 27 2.25 6.79 -8.43
N ARG A 28 2.75 5.58 -8.17
CA ARG A 28 4.14 5.18 -8.47
C ARG A 28 4.47 5.29 -9.94
N ALA A 29 3.58 4.82 -10.83
CA ALA A 29 3.76 4.94 -12.27
C ALA A 29 3.80 6.40 -12.75
N GLN A 30 3.22 7.34 -11.98
CA GLN A 30 3.27 8.78 -12.23
C GLN A 30 4.46 9.48 -11.54
N GLY A 31 5.36 8.73 -10.89
CA GLY A 31 6.46 9.31 -10.11
C GLY A 31 6.02 10.02 -8.81
N LYS A 32 4.80 9.74 -8.33
CA LYS A 32 4.25 10.31 -7.09
C LYS A 32 4.43 9.36 -5.91
N PRO A 33 4.52 9.88 -4.68
CA PRO A 33 4.50 9.06 -3.49
C PRO A 33 3.16 8.29 -3.36
N GLN A 34 3.23 7.15 -2.68
CA GLN A 34 2.08 6.30 -2.38
C GLN A 34 1.16 6.93 -1.35
N ARG A 35 -0.13 6.57 -1.37
CA ARG A 35 -1.10 7.03 -0.37
C ARG A 35 -1.27 6.02 0.77
N TYR A 36 -1.27 4.73 0.44
CA TYR A 36 -1.54 3.64 1.39
C TYR A 36 -0.33 2.74 1.68
N GLY A 37 0.80 2.95 0.99
CA GLY A 37 2.06 2.25 1.27
C GLY A 37 2.00 0.76 0.95
N THR A 38 1.40 0.38 -0.18
CA THR A 38 1.21 -1.03 -0.58
C THR A 38 2.33 -1.58 -1.47
N GLN A 39 3.14 -0.72 -2.09
CA GLN A 39 4.23 -1.09 -2.98
C GLN A 39 5.58 -1.10 -2.23
N PHE A 40 6.30 -2.19 -2.43
CA PHE A 40 7.65 -2.43 -1.93
C PHE A 40 8.53 -2.85 -3.10
N GLU A 41 9.83 -2.53 -3.05
CA GLU A 41 10.81 -3.03 -4.02
C GLU A 41 11.92 -3.80 -3.31
N THR A 42 12.44 -4.83 -3.96
CA THR A 42 13.62 -5.55 -3.47
C THR A 42 14.86 -4.75 -3.82
N GLU A 43 15.58 -4.33 -2.79
CA GLU A 43 16.84 -3.60 -2.87
C GLU A 43 18.03 -4.53 -3.12
N ALA A 44 19.17 -3.97 -3.53
CA ALA A 44 20.39 -4.74 -3.80
C ALA A 44 20.95 -5.48 -2.56
N ASP A 45 20.62 -5.02 -1.36
CA ASP A 45 20.98 -5.65 -0.09
C ASP A 45 20.03 -6.80 0.31
N GLY A 46 19.06 -7.12 -0.55
CA GLY A 46 18.08 -8.18 -0.32
C GLY A 46 16.92 -7.78 0.59
N TYR A 47 16.83 -6.53 1.03
CA TYR A 47 15.66 -6.05 1.78
C TYR A 47 14.53 -5.65 0.84
N MET A 48 13.29 -5.90 1.26
CA MET A 48 12.14 -5.23 0.66
C MET A 48 11.93 -3.88 1.34
N SER A 49 12.05 -2.78 0.60
CA SER A 49 11.88 -1.43 1.12
C SER A 49 10.50 -0.87 0.75
N LEU A 50 9.84 -0.22 1.71
CA LEU A 50 8.66 0.59 1.42
C LEU A 50 9.05 1.72 0.46
N GLN A 51 8.38 1.77 -0.69
CA GLN A 51 8.61 2.85 -1.65
C GLN A 51 8.07 4.19 -1.13
N PRO A 52 8.59 5.35 -1.58
CA PRO A 52 8.16 6.69 -1.16
C PRO A 52 6.66 6.82 -0.91
N THR A 53 6.28 7.18 0.32
CA THR A 53 4.89 7.23 0.79
C THR A 53 4.60 8.60 1.38
N GLU A 54 3.44 9.17 1.05
CA GLU A 54 2.97 10.45 1.59
C GLU A 54 2.85 10.35 3.10
N ASP A 55 3.33 11.35 3.85
CA ASP A 55 3.08 11.49 5.29
C ASP A 55 3.05 10.15 6.04
N GLU A 56 4.23 9.54 6.22
CA GLU A 56 4.37 8.24 6.88
C GLU A 56 3.83 8.26 8.32
N ALA A 57 3.90 9.39 9.00
CA ALA A 57 3.34 9.55 10.35
C ALA A 57 1.81 9.41 10.37
N GLY A 58 1.12 9.90 9.33
CA GLY A 58 -0.33 9.75 9.16
C GLY A 58 -0.77 8.48 8.42
N LEU A 59 0.17 7.63 7.98
CA LEU A 59 -0.12 6.47 7.13
C LEU A 59 -1.10 5.49 7.77
N ASP A 60 -0.86 5.11 9.02
CA ASP A 60 -1.72 4.14 9.71
C ASP A 60 -3.12 4.67 9.95
N ALA A 61 -3.29 5.99 10.15
CA ALA A 61 -4.62 6.59 10.24
C ALA A 61 -5.38 6.45 8.91
N ARG A 62 -4.70 6.69 7.77
CA ARG A 62 -5.30 6.50 6.44
C ARG A 62 -5.64 5.05 6.16
N ARG A 63 -4.73 4.12 6.48
CA ARG A 63 -4.93 2.67 6.33
C ARG A 63 -6.11 2.19 7.15
N ARG A 64 -6.20 2.59 8.42
CA ARG A 64 -7.33 2.28 9.31
C ARG A 64 -8.66 2.80 8.79
N ALA A 65 -8.70 4.01 8.23
CA ALA A 65 -9.92 4.62 7.71
C ALA A 65 -10.56 3.82 6.56
N VAL A 66 -9.77 3.02 5.83
CA VAL A 66 -10.23 2.14 4.75
C VAL A 66 -10.22 0.66 5.12
N GLY A 67 -9.97 0.33 6.40
CA GLY A 67 -10.01 -1.06 6.89
C GLY A 67 -8.76 -1.89 6.59
N LEU A 68 -7.62 -1.26 6.27
CA LEU A 68 -6.34 -1.94 6.10
C LEU A 68 -5.62 -2.16 7.44
N PRO A 69 -4.80 -3.22 7.57
CA PRO A 69 -3.94 -3.41 8.74
C PRO A 69 -2.89 -2.30 8.83
N SER A 70 -2.27 -2.12 10.00
CA SER A 70 -1.15 -1.19 10.16
C SER A 70 -0.02 -1.50 9.17
N ILE A 71 0.81 -0.50 8.84
CA ILE A 71 1.97 -0.72 7.98
C ILE A 71 2.95 -1.71 8.62
N ALA A 72 3.08 -1.70 9.95
CA ALA A 72 3.91 -2.65 10.68
C ALA A 72 3.42 -4.10 10.52
N ASP A 73 2.13 -4.34 10.64
CA ASP A 73 1.55 -5.67 10.45
C ASP A 73 1.64 -6.12 8.99
N TYR A 74 1.46 -5.19 8.05
CA TYR A 74 1.64 -5.46 6.62
C TYR A 74 3.08 -5.85 6.29
N LYS A 75 4.08 -5.12 6.82
CA LYS A 75 5.51 -5.48 6.66
C LYS A 75 5.80 -6.88 7.21
N ARG A 76 5.20 -7.24 8.35
CA ARG A 76 5.32 -8.57 8.96
C ARG A 76 4.75 -9.66 8.05
N MET A 77 3.55 -9.44 7.50
CA MET A 77 2.92 -10.35 6.55
C MET A 77 3.76 -10.54 5.28
N LEU A 78 4.35 -9.45 4.74
CA LEU A 78 5.26 -9.52 3.60
C LEU A 78 6.51 -10.35 3.93
N GLN A 79 7.11 -10.11 5.10
CA GLN A 79 8.28 -10.87 5.54
C GLN A 79 7.99 -12.37 5.68
N GLU A 80 6.83 -12.73 6.23
CA GLU A 80 6.40 -14.13 6.37
C GLU A 80 6.12 -14.78 5.02
N THR A 81 5.50 -14.05 4.09
CA THR A 81 5.11 -14.56 2.77
C THR A 81 6.30 -14.75 1.84
N TYR A 82 7.22 -13.78 1.84
CA TYR A 82 8.37 -13.75 0.92
C TYR A 82 9.67 -14.24 1.55
N HIS A 83 9.66 -14.59 2.84
CA HIS A 83 10.84 -14.99 3.62
C HIS A 83 12.03 -14.03 3.46
N THR A 84 11.72 -12.74 3.30
CA THR A 84 12.68 -11.68 2.98
C THR A 84 12.55 -10.56 4.02
N PRO A 85 13.65 -10.00 4.55
CA PRO A 85 13.59 -8.88 5.48
C PRO A 85 12.86 -7.66 4.85
N VAL A 86 11.99 -7.00 5.62
CA VAL A 86 11.20 -5.85 5.15
C VAL A 86 11.51 -4.63 6.00
N ARG A 87 11.72 -3.46 5.37
CA ARG A 87 11.98 -2.18 6.04
C ARG A 87 11.10 -1.05 5.55
#